data_AF-A0A015LH02-F1
#
_entry.id   AF-A0A015LH02-F1
#
_cell.length_a   1.000
_cell.length_b   1.000
_cell.length_c   1.000
_cell.angle_alpha   90.00
_cell.angle_beta   90.00
_cell.angle_gamma   90.00
#
_symmetry.space_group_name_H-M   'P 1'
#
loop_
_entity.id
_entity.type
_entity.pdbx_description
1 polymer ?
#
loop_
_entity_poly.entity_id
_entity_poly.type
_entity_poly.pdbx_seq_one_letter_code
_entity_poly.pdbx_strand_id
1 'polypeptide(L)'
;MTDKRKELSIFERGEVVGAWKCGISERAIVEKLNHPKTTIHDVIEAYKKDGLEMPPPRVGRPPILTERNGRCLLRTLKKDRQANIKELHDNFTQTADVKVSVRTVQRYLHEQGFFGRAGVRKPFVTEANRKKRFSWAKERKDWGKSGKT
;
A
#
# COMPACT_ATOMS: atom_id res chain seq x y z
N MET A 1 -6.46 -4.83 -38.67
CA MET A 1 -6.26 -4.18 -37.36
C MET A 1 -7.47 -4.49 -36.52
N THR A 2 -7.37 -5.44 -35.59
CA THR A 2 -8.47 -5.74 -34.67
C THR A 2 -8.51 -4.65 -33.61
N ASP A 3 -9.66 -3.99 -33.51
CA ASP A 3 -9.86 -2.93 -32.54
C ASP A 3 -9.68 -3.50 -31.12
N LYS A 4 -8.86 -2.85 -30.29
CA LYS A 4 -8.60 -3.35 -28.93
C LYS A 4 -9.90 -3.23 -28.13
N ARG A 5 -10.30 -4.29 -27.44
CA ARG A 5 -11.44 -4.24 -26.52
C ARG A 5 -11.19 -3.15 -25.48
N LYS A 6 -12.00 -2.09 -25.52
CA LYS A 6 -11.97 -0.95 -24.59
C LYS A 6 -13.14 -1.08 -23.61
N GLU A 7 -12.89 -0.76 -22.36
CA GLU A 7 -13.98 -0.65 -21.38
C GLU A 7 -14.80 0.61 -21.67
N LEU A 8 -16.11 0.53 -21.44
CA LEU A 8 -17.00 1.68 -21.52
C LEU A 8 -16.55 2.76 -20.54
N SER A 9 -16.59 4.01 -20.99
CA SER A 9 -16.37 5.16 -20.13
C SER A 9 -17.47 5.28 -19.06
N ILE A 10 -17.18 6.06 -18.03
CA ILE A 10 -18.14 6.34 -16.94
C ILE A 10 -19.43 6.94 -17.51
N PHE A 11 -19.28 7.85 -18.48
CA PHE A 11 -20.39 8.53 -19.12
C PHE A 11 -21.27 7.55 -19.91
N GLU A 12 -20.68 6.73 -20.80
CA GLU A 12 -21.42 5.74 -21.59
C GLU A 12 -22.15 4.71 -20.70
N ARG A 13 -21.52 4.27 -19.60
CA ARG A 13 -22.19 3.41 -18.60
C ARG A 13 -23.36 4.12 -17.94
N GLY A 14 -23.19 5.40 -17.59
CA GLY A 14 -24.23 6.24 -17.02
C GLY A 14 -25.43 6.42 -17.96
N GLU A 15 -25.19 6.59 -19.27
CA GLU A 15 -26.25 6.65 -20.29
C GLU A 15 -27.03 5.34 -20.37
N VAL A 16 -26.35 4.19 -20.33
CA VAL A 16 -27.00 2.86 -20.30
C VAL A 16 -27.89 2.72 -19.06
N VAL A 17 -27.35 3.01 -17.88
CA VAL A 17 -28.08 2.87 -16.61
C VAL A 17 -29.25 3.85 -16.54
N GLY A 18 -29.05 5.09 -16.99
CA GLY A 18 -30.10 6.11 -17.07
C GLY A 18 -31.24 5.72 -18.00
N ALA A 19 -30.92 5.28 -19.22
CA ALA A 19 -31.91 4.82 -20.19
C ALA A 19 -32.71 3.61 -19.66
N TRP A 20 -32.03 2.67 -19.00
CA TRP A 20 -32.68 1.52 -18.36
C TRP A 20 -33.63 1.95 -17.22
N LYS A 21 -33.22 2.90 -16.36
CA LYS A 21 -34.07 3.46 -15.30
C LYS A 21 -35.33 4.15 -15.86
N CYS A 22 -35.24 4.73 -17.05
CA CYS A 22 -36.38 5.31 -17.76
C CYS A 22 -37.30 4.25 -18.43
N GLY A 23 -37.04 2.96 -18.25
CA GLY A 23 -37.87 1.88 -18.81
C GLY A 23 -37.62 1.58 -20.29
N ILE A 24 -36.53 2.09 -20.87
CA ILE A 24 -36.17 1.81 -22.27
C ILE A 24 -35.65 0.36 -22.36
N SER A 25 -36.10 -0.38 -23.39
CA SER A 25 -35.66 -1.76 -23.60
C SER A 25 -34.18 -1.85 -23.99
N GLU A 26 -33.48 -2.91 -23.57
CA GLU A 26 -32.06 -3.11 -23.91
C GLU A 26 -31.79 -3.04 -25.42
N ARG A 27 -32.72 -3.54 -26.25
CA ARG A 27 -32.61 -3.47 -27.72
C ARG A 27 -32.58 -2.02 -28.23
N ALA A 28 -33.47 -1.17 -27.71
CA ALA A 28 -33.50 0.24 -28.08
C ALA A 28 -32.26 1.00 -27.57
N ILE A 29 -31.68 0.58 -26.44
CA ILE A 29 -30.42 1.15 -25.94
C ILE A 29 -29.26 0.75 -26.85
N VAL A 30 -29.21 -0.51 -27.30
CA VAL A 30 -28.20 -1.01 -28.26
C VAL A 30 -28.23 -0.20 -29.55
N GLU A 31 -29.40 0.04 -30.11
CA GLU A 31 -29.57 0.83 -31.34
C GLU A 31 -29.10 2.29 -31.17
N LYS A 32 -29.36 2.90 -30.01
CA LYS A 32 -28.98 4.30 -29.74
C LYS A 32 -27.50 4.48 -29.42
N LEU A 33 -26.93 3.61 -28.58
CA LEU A 33 -25.55 3.74 -28.09
C LEU A 33 -24.53 2.96 -28.93
N ASN A 34 -24.99 2.14 -29.88
CA ASN A 34 -24.16 1.34 -30.78
C ASN A 34 -23.12 0.46 -30.04
N HIS A 35 -23.52 -0.11 -28.90
CA HIS A 35 -22.72 -1.06 -28.13
C HIS A 35 -23.29 -2.47 -28.22
N PRO A 36 -22.46 -3.53 -28.10
CA PRO A 36 -22.94 -4.91 -28.12
C PRO A 36 -24.00 -5.16 -27.04
N LYS A 37 -25.03 -5.93 -27.38
CA LYS A 37 -26.11 -6.29 -26.44
C LYS A 37 -25.59 -6.90 -25.14
N THR A 38 -24.57 -7.77 -25.23
CA THR A 38 -23.94 -8.39 -24.06
C THR A 38 -23.36 -7.34 -23.12
N THR A 39 -22.67 -6.34 -23.65
CA THR A 39 -22.09 -5.26 -22.85
C THR A 39 -23.16 -4.43 -22.14
N ILE A 40 -24.26 -4.11 -22.83
CA ILE A 40 -25.39 -3.38 -22.23
C ILE A 40 -26.00 -4.20 -21.09
N HIS A 41 -26.21 -5.50 -21.33
CA HIS A 41 -26.74 -6.42 -20.33
C HIS A 41 -25.83 -6.52 -19.10
N ASP A 42 -24.53 -6.73 -19.30
CA ASP A 42 -23.52 -6.84 -18.25
C ASP A 42 -23.46 -5.56 -17.38
N VAL A 43 -23.61 -4.38 -18.00
CA VAL A 43 -23.64 -3.09 -17.27
C VAL A 43 -24.89 -2.99 -16.40
N ILE A 44 -26.06 -3.35 -16.93
CA ILE A 44 -27.33 -3.30 -16.20
C ILE A 44 -27.32 -4.33 -15.06
N GLU A 45 -26.81 -5.55 -15.31
CA GLU A 45 -26.72 -6.60 -14.30
C GLU A 45 -25.74 -6.22 -13.17
N ALA A 46 -24.57 -5.68 -13.53
CA ALA A 46 -23.62 -5.16 -12.55
C ALA A 46 -24.23 -4.04 -11.69
N TYR A 47 -25.00 -3.13 -12.32
CA TYR A 47 -25.70 -2.07 -11.60
C TYR A 47 -26.78 -2.62 -10.65
N LYS A 48 -27.56 -3.62 -11.08
CA LYS A 48 -28.56 -4.27 -10.22
C LYS A 48 -27.95 -4.97 -9.01
N LYS A 49 -26.77 -5.57 -9.19
CA LYS A 49 -26.10 -6.36 -8.15
C LYS A 49 -25.38 -5.47 -7.14
N ASP A 50 -24.54 -4.56 -7.61
CA ASP A 50 -23.63 -3.80 -6.75
C ASP A 50 -24.16 -2.37 -6.46
N GLY A 51 -25.13 -1.88 -7.25
CA GLY A 51 -25.65 -0.50 -7.15
C GLY A 51 -24.65 0.57 -7.58
N LEU A 52 -23.45 0.17 -8.01
CA LEU A 52 -22.36 1.05 -8.38
C LEU A 52 -22.43 1.43 -9.86
N GLU A 53 -22.24 2.72 -10.14
CA GLU A 53 -22.11 3.24 -11.51
C GLU A 53 -20.84 2.69 -12.20
N MET A 54 -19.80 2.44 -11.39
CA MET A 54 -18.54 1.85 -11.80
C MET A 54 -18.27 0.50 -11.11
N PRO A 55 -17.83 -0.53 -11.86
CA PRO A 55 -17.28 -1.71 -11.24
C PRO A 55 -15.97 -1.33 -10.54
N PRO A 56 -15.63 -1.97 -9.41
CA PRO A 56 -14.37 -1.71 -8.73
C PRO A 56 -13.18 -1.99 -9.65
N PRO A 57 -12.06 -1.27 -9.48
CA PRO A 57 -10.82 -1.57 -10.20
C PRO A 57 -10.47 -3.05 -10.02
N ARG A 58 -9.91 -3.67 -11.07
CA ARG A 58 -9.42 -5.04 -10.97
C ARG A 58 -8.34 -5.09 -9.89
N VAL A 59 -8.53 -5.96 -8.91
CA VAL A 59 -7.63 -6.15 -7.75
C VAL A 59 -6.20 -6.56 -8.11
N GLY A 60 -5.95 -6.91 -9.38
CA GLY A 60 -4.66 -7.35 -9.86
C GLY A 60 -4.28 -8.73 -9.33
N ARG A 61 -3.02 -9.11 -9.54
CA ARG A 61 -2.49 -10.37 -9.02
C ARG A 61 -2.17 -10.19 -7.53
N PRO A 62 -2.64 -11.10 -6.64
CA PRO A 62 -2.31 -11.00 -5.22
C PRO A 62 -0.79 -11.13 -5.00
N PRO A 63 -0.24 -10.44 -4.00
CA PRO A 63 1.17 -10.52 -3.67
C PRO A 63 1.53 -11.92 -3.16
N ILE A 64 2.76 -12.38 -3.46
CA ILE A 64 3.27 -13.66 -2.98
C ILE A 64 3.51 -13.67 -1.45
N LEU A 65 3.80 -12.51 -0.87
CA LEU A 65 3.95 -12.33 0.57
C LEU A 65 2.56 -12.12 1.18
N THR A 66 2.08 -13.12 1.92
CA THR A 66 0.88 -12.99 2.75
C THR A 66 1.15 -12.06 3.92
N GLU A 67 0.08 -11.59 4.57
CA GLU A 67 0.19 -10.73 5.75
C GLU A 67 0.98 -11.39 6.90
N ARG A 68 0.79 -12.71 7.09
CA ARG A 68 1.55 -13.50 8.09
C ARG A 68 3.04 -13.52 7.76
N ASN A 69 3.39 -13.74 6.50
CA ASN A 69 4.77 -13.78 6.02
C ASN A 69 5.43 -12.41 6.18
N GLY A 70 4.72 -11.34 5.83
CA GLY A 70 5.17 -9.97 6.05
C GLY A 70 5.44 -9.66 7.53
N ARG A 71 4.52 -10.05 8.43
CA ARG A 71 4.71 -9.91 9.89
C ARG A 71 5.93 -10.68 10.40
N CYS A 72 6.19 -11.89 9.87
CA CYS A 72 7.36 -12.67 10.20
C CYS A 72 8.65 -11.96 9.76
N LEU A 73 8.69 -11.51 8.51
CA LEU A 73 9.83 -10.77 7.94
C LEU A 73 10.17 -9.52 8.76
N LEU A 74 9.18 -8.72 9.12
CA LEU A 74 9.37 -7.52 9.94
C LEU A 74 9.89 -7.85 11.35
N ARG A 75 9.49 -8.98 11.93
CA ARG A 75 9.99 -9.44 13.22
C ARG A 75 11.46 -9.82 13.14
N THR A 76 11.85 -10.55 12.09
CA THR A 76 13.25 -10.94 11.84
C THR A 76 14.13 -9.69 11.64
N LEU A 77 13.67 -8.72 10.84
CA LEU A 77 14.37 -7.43 10.65
C LEU A 77 14.55 -6.66 11.97
N LYS A 78 13.52 -6.61 12.82
CA LYS A 78 13.60 -5.88 14.10
C LYS A 78 14.53 -6.57 15.10
N LYS A 79 14.68 -7.89 15.02
CA LYS A 79 15.62 -8.65 15.86
C LYS A 79 17.07 -8.32 15.52
N ASP A 80 17.38 -8.20 14.22
CA ASP A 80 18.69 -7.79 13.74
C ASP A 80 18.59 -6.65 12.72
N ARG A 81 18.70 -5.42 13.23
CA ARG A 81 18.54 -4.18 12.44
C ARG A 81 19.73 -3.87 11.53
N GLN A 82 20.88 -4.53 11.74
CA GLN A 82 22.09 -4.30 10.96
C GLN A 82 22.31 -5.35 9.88
N ALA A 83 21.52 -6.44 9.90
CA ALA A 83 21.57 -7.51 8.91
C ALA A 83 21.47 -6.97 7.47
N ASN A 84 22.26 -7.59 6.58
CA ASN A 84 22.14 -7.33 5.15
C ASN A 84 20.81 -7.90 4.62
N ILE A 85 20.30 -7.33 3.53
CA ILE A 85 19.04 -7.78 2.93
C ILE A 85 19.09 -9.21 2.43
N LYS A 86 20.27 -9.69 2.00
CA LYS A 86 20.50 -11.09 1.61
C LYS A 86 20.40 -12.03 2.80
N GLU A 87 21.07 -11.70 3.90
CA GLU A 87 21.01 -12.50 5.14
C GLU A 87 19.58 -12.54 5.70
N LEU A 88 18.89 -11.40 5.70
CA LEU A 88 17.48 -11.32 6.09
C LEU A 88 16.60 -12.20 5.19
N HIS A 89 16.82 -12.16 3.88
CA HIS A 89 16.11 -12.97 2.91
C HIS A 89 16.34 -14.47 3.14
N ASP A 90 17.59 -14.88 3.34
CA ASP A 90 17.94 -16.29 3.50
C ASP A 90 17.35 -16.85 4.81
N ASN A 91 17.48 -16.09 5.90
CA ASN A 91 16.84 -16.40 7.18
C ASN A 91 15.31 -16.48 7.06
N PHE A 92 14.70 -15.54 6.33
CA PHE A 92 13.26 -15.51 6.12
C PHE A 92 12.79 -16.72 5.28
N THR A 93 13.50 -17.04 4.21
CA THR A 93 13.14 -18.14 3.30
C THR A 93 13.24 -19.48 4.01
N GLN A 94 14.28 -19.67 4.84
CA GLN A 94 14.45 -20.87 5.65
C GLN A 94 13.39 -21.02 6.74
N THR A 95 12.98 -19.91 7.39
CA THR A 95 12.03 -19.96 8.51
C THR A 95 10.56 -20.00 8.07
N ALA A 96 10.22 -19.32 6.97
CA ALA A 96 8.85 -19.19 6.51
C ALA A 96 8.47 -20.21 5.41
N ASP A 97 9.42 -20.99 4.89
CA ASP A 97 9.25 -21.91 3.75
C ASP A 97 8.58 -21.26 2.52
N VAL A 98 8.93 -20.00 2.25
CA VAL A 98 8.36 -19.23 1.14
C VAL A 98 9.45 -18.87 0.15
N LYS A 99 9.30 -19.33 -1.09
CA LYS A 99 10.20 -19.00 -2.19
C LYS A 99 9.88 -17.61 -2.74
N VAL A 100 10.61 -16.61 -2.26
CA VAL A 100 10.59 -15.24 -2.79
C VAL A 100 11.96 -14.84 -3.32
N SER A 101 12.01 -13.78 -4.13
CA SER A 101 13.29 -13.18 -4.50
C SER A 101 13.71 -12.14 -3.45
N VAL A 102 15.02 -11.88 -3.34
CA VAL A 102 15.57 -10.78 -2.55
C VAL A 102 14.91 -9.44 -2.91
N ARG A 103 14.61 -9.22 -4.20
CA ARG A 103 13.97 -7.99 -4.69
C ARG A 103 12.53 -7.86 -4.20
N THR A 104 11.80 -8.96 -4.07
CA THR A 104 10.44 -8.99 -3.52
C THR A 104 10.46 -8.59 -2.04
N VAL A 105 11.38 -9.15 -1.26
CA VAL A 105 11.60 -8.79 0.14
C VAL A 105 11.93 -7.30 0.27
N GLN A 106 12.82 -6.78 -0.57
CA GLN A 106 13.18 -5.37 -0.58
C GLN A 106 12.01 -4.44 -0.87
N ARG A 107 11.21 -4.75 -1.90
CA ARG A 107 10.01 -3.96 -2.24
C ARG A 107 9.03 -3.91 -1.07
N TYR A 108 8.75 -5.06 -0.47
CA TYR A 108 7.87 -5.13 0.69
C TYR A 108 8.40 -4.29 1.85
N LEU A 109 9.71 -4.36 2.16
CA LEU A 109 10.30 -3.53 3.21
C LEU A 109 10.18 -2.03 2.94
N HIS A 110 10.38 -1.61 1.68
CA HIS A 110 10.21 -0.22 1.28
C HIS A 110 8.76 0.26 1.43
N GLU A 111 7.78 -0.58 1.06
CA GLU A 111 6.35 -0.31 1.27
C GLU A 111 6.02 -0.15 2.76
N GLN A 112 6.71 -0.89 3.63
CA GLN A 112 6.60 -0.76 5.09
C GLN A 112 7.44 0.39 5.68
N GLY A 113 8.11 1.20 4.84
CA GLY A 113 8.90 2.35 5.27
C GLY A 113 10.32 2.04 5.75
N PHE A 114 10.80 0.80 5.60
CA PHE A 114 12.17 0.42 5.92
C PHE A 114 13.07 0.61 4.71
N PHE A 115 14.03 1.50 4.84
CA PHE A 115 15.04 1.75 3.82
C PHE A 115 16.43 1.50 4.38
N GLY A 116 17.32 0.98 3.52
CA GLY A 116 18.75 0.93 3.84
C GLY A 116 19.26 2.35 4.09
N ARG A 117 19.64 2.65 5.33
CA ARG A 117 20.22 3.93 5.74
C ARG A 117 21.32 3.65 6.75
N ALA A 118 22.45 4.35 6.61
CA ALA A 118 23.48 4.33 7.63
C ALA A 118 22.96 5.11 8.84
N GLY A 119 22.95 4.47 10.02
CA GLY A 119 22.70 5.17 11.26
C GLY A 119 23.78 6.22 11.51
N VAL A 120 23.39 7.46 11.80
CA VAL A 120 24.36 8.51 12.14
C VAL A 120 25.01 8.17 13.46
N ARG A 121 26.33 8.01 13.46
CA ARG A 121 27.09 7.82 14.69
C ARG A 121 27.05 9.11 15.51
N LYS A 122 26.68 9.01 16.78
CA LYS A 122 26.76 10.17 17.69
C LYS A 122 28.22 10.65 17.74
N PRO A 123 28.48 11.98 17.66
CA PRO A 123 29.83 12.49 17.81
C PRO A 123 30.37 12.09 19.19
N PHE A 124 31.67 11.78 19.23
CA PHE A 124 32.32 11.41 20.47
C PHE A 124 32.35 12.62 21.42
N VAL A 125 31.82 12.43 22.63
CA VAL A 125 31.90 13.43 23.70
C VAL A 125 32.98 12.99 24.67
N THR A 126 34.05 13.79 24.74
CA THR A 126 35.16 13.60 25.68
C THR A 126 34.64 13.54 27.11
N GLU A 127 35.36 12.84 27.99
CA GLU A 127 34.94 12.68 29.37
C GLU A 127 34.81 14.02 30.11
N ALA A 128 35.75 14.95 29.86
CA ALA A 128 35.69 16.31 30.39
C ALA A 128 34.41 17.04 29.96
N ASN A 129 34.04 16.97 28.69
CA ASN A 129 32.82 17.59 28.18
C ASN A 129 31.56 16.89 28.71
N ARG A 130 31.60 15.58 28.95
CA ARG A 130 30.51 14.83 29.56
C ARG A 130 30.25 15.28 30.99
N LYS A 131 31.31 15.46 31.80
CA LYS A 131 31.24 15.99 33.17
C LYS A 131 30.68 17.41 33.20
N LYS A 132 31.18 18.31 32.34
CA LYS A 132 30.67 19.69 32.21
C LYS A 132 29.19 19.75 31.83
N ARG A 133 28.76 18.94 30.86
CA ARG A 133 27.35 18.86 30.46
C ARG A 133 26.47 18.34 31.60
N PHE A 134 26.94 17.33 32.33
CA PHE A 134 26.23 16.78 33.47
C PHE A 134 26.10 17.79 34.62
N SER A 135 27.18 18.46 35.01
CA SER A 135 27.15 19.48 36.07
C SER A 135 26.21 20.61 35.70
N TRP A 136 26.33 21.13 34.48
CA TRP A 136 25.47 22.21 33.97
C TRP A 136 23.98 21.85 34.02
N ALA A 137 23.62 20.63 33.59
CA ALA A 137 22.23 20.14 33.63
C ALA A 137 21.75 19.92 35.07
N LYS A 138 22.61 19.43 35.97
CA LYS A 138 22.29 19.17 37.36
C LYS A 138 22.04 20.46 38.15
N GLU A 139 22.90 21.47 37.96
CA GLU A 139 22.75 22.81 38.57
C GLU A 139 21.45 23.50 38.16
N ARG A 140 20.92 23.16 36.98
CA ARG A 140 19.78 23.85 36.34
C ARG A 140 18.54 22.97 36.24
N LYS A 141 18.45 21.94 37.10
CA LYS A 141 17.35 20.97 37.10
C LYS A 141 15.95 21.61 37.24
N ASP A 142 15.86 22.71 37.98
CA ASP A 142 14.60 23.43 38.25
C ASP A 142 14.49 24.75 37.46
N TRP A 143 15.37 24.96 36.49
CA TRP A 143 15.31 26.11 35.60
C TRP A 143 13.98 26.10 34.83
N GLY A 144 13.19 27.17 34.99
CA GLY A 144 11.87 27.33 34.35
C GLY A 144 10.67 26.82 35.16
N LYS A 145 10.85 26.32 36.39
CA LYS A 145 9.73 25.98 37.29
C LYS A 145 9.21 27.17 38.12
N SER A 146 9.87 28.33 38.07
CA SER A 146 9.54 29.53 38.86
C SER A 146 8.46 30.43 38.24
N GLY A 147 7.47 29.85 37.54
CA GLY A 147 6.52 30.65 36.74
C GLY A 147 5.15 30.01 36.49
N LYS A 148 4.68 29.14 37.38
CA LYS A 148 3.26 28.76 37.44
C LYS A 148 2.78 29.01 38.87
N THR A 149 2.42 30.26 39.12
CA THR A 149 1.44 30.63 40.15
C THR A 149 0.05 30.41 39.58
#